data_AF-A0A537AVG2-F1
#
_entry.id   AF-A0A537AVG2-F1
#
_cell.length_a   1.000
_cell.length_b   1.000
_cell.length_c   1.000
_cell.angle_alpha   90.00
_cell.angle_beta   90.00
_cell.angle_gamma   90.00
#
_symmetry.space_group_name_H-M   'P 1'
#
loop_
_entity.id
_entity.type
_entity.pdbx_description
1 polymer ?
#
loop_
_entity_poly.entity_id
_entity_poly.type
_entity_poly.pdbx_seq_one_letter_code
_entity_poly.pdbx_strand_id
1 'polypeptide(L)'
;MRRHYAALIASLVLGACATSSQDLIVLLPDKEGKVGTVVVQGQKGKAVLNTAYAAARTTADGGVQRGTASQSEVKDVFGSALAAQPSRPISFILYFESGNDEFTEESKQEVKRLLAEMGRRQAADITVI
;
A
#
# COMPACT_ATOMS: atom_id res chain seq x y z
N MET A 1 -24.14 -45.08 16.56
CA MET A 1 -22.97 -44.91 15.66
C MET A 1 -23.17 -43.81 14.60
N ARG A 2 -24.18 -43.84 13.71
CA ARG A 2 -24.36 -42.83 12.63
C ARG A 2 -24.42 -41.35 13.08
N ARG A 3 -25.00 -41.05 14.24
CA ARG A 3 -25.07 -39.69 14.82
C ARG A 3 -23.70 -39.13 15.25
N HIS A 4 -22.79 -39.98 15.70
CA HIS A 4 -21.43 -39.56 16.08
C HIS A 4 -20.56 -39.27 14.86
N TYR A 5 -20.76 -40.01 13.75
CA TYR A 5 -20.11 -39.70 12.47
C TYR A 5 -20.58 -38.37 11.88
N ALA A 6 -21.89 -38.08 11.96
CA ALA A 6 -22.43 -36.79 11.51
C ALA A 6 -21.88 -35.61 12.33
N ALA A 7 -21.74 -35.78 13.65
CA ALA A 7 -21.16 -34.75 14.53
C ALA A 7 -19.65 -34.55 14.28
N LEU A 8 -18.89 -35.62 14.04
CA LEU A 8 -17.46 -35.54 13.72
C LEU A 8 -17.20 -34.86 12.36
N ILE A 9 -18.01 -35.14 11.34
CA ILE A 9 -17.90 -34.51 10.02
C ILE A 9 -18.26 -33.03 10.12
N ALA A 10 -19.30 -32.67 10.89
CA ALA A 10 -19.68 -31.27 11.10
C ALA A 10 -18.53 -30.47 11.77
N SER A 11 -17.90 -31.02 12.81
CA SER A 11 -16.76 -30.37 13.48
C SER A 11 -15.54 -30.20 12.57
N LEU A 12 -15.31 -31.12 11.63
CA LEU A 12 -14.18 -31.03 10.70
C LEU A 12 -14.38 -29.90 9.65
N VAL A 13 -15.62 -29.64 9.24
CA VAL A 13 -15.96 -28.58 8.28
C VAL A 13 -15.83 -27.18 8.91
N LEU A 14 -16.10 -27.05 10.22
CA LEU A 14 -16.00 -25.76 10.94
C LEU A 14 -14.54 -25.32 11.21
N GLY A 15 -13.57 -26.24 11.22
CA GLY A 15 -12.15 -25.92 11.45
C GLY A 15 -11.39 -25.41 10.22
N ALA A 16 -11.96 -25.54 9.01
CA ALA A 16 -11.26 -25.22 7.76
C ALA A 16 -11.07 -23.71 7.50
N CYS A 17 -11.85 -22.85 8.17
CA CYS A 17 -11.76 -21.39 8.00
C CYS A 17 -10.63 -20.73 8.82
N ALA A 18 -9.92 -21.48 9.67
CA ALA A 18 -8.87 -20.94 10.55
C ALA A 18 -7.45 -21.03 9.96
N THR A 19 -7.31 -21.10 8.63
CA THR A 19 -5.99 -21.15 7.99
C THR A 19 -5.31 -19.78 8.14
N SER A 20 -4.20 -19.73 8.88
CA SER A 20 -3.35 -18.53 8.99
C SER A 20 -2.98 -18.02 7.60
N SER A 21 -3.33 -16.76 7.30
CA SER A 21 -2.95 -16.11 6.06
C SER A 21 -1.44 -15.99 5.96
N GLN A 22 -0.89 -16.40 4.83
CA GLN A 22 0.51 -16.20 4.48
C GLN A 22 0.62 -14.92 3.66
N ASP A 23 1.43 -13.99 4.12
CA ASP A 23 1.65 -12.70 3.49
C ASP A 23 2.98 -12.72 2.76
N LEU A 24 3.02 -12.16 1.55
CA LEU A 24 4.23 -11.85 0.83
C LEU A 24 4.48 -10.33 0.87
N ILE A 25 5.62 -9.95 1.41
CA ILE A 25 6.08 -8.57 1.52
C ILE A 25 7.30 -8.41 0.61
N VAL A 26 7.31 -7.38 -0.25
CA VAL A 26 8.45 -7.06 -1.12
C VAL A 26 8.78 -5.57 -1.00
N LEU A 27 10.05 -5.24 -0.75
CA LEU A 27 10.53 -3.86 -0.69
C LEU A 27 10.91 -3.37 -2.08
N LEU A 28 10.12 -2.45 -2.64
CA LEU A 28 10.43 -1.80 -3.91
C LEU A 28 11.26 -0.53 -3.72
N PRO A 29 12.21 -0.23 -4.62
CA PRO A 29 12.85 1.08 -4.65
C PRO A 29 11.84 2.16 -5.05
N ASP A 30 12.09 3.40 -4.62
CA ASP A 30 11.35 4.55 -5.12
C ASP A 30 11.76 4.92 -6.56
N LYS A 31 11.18 6.01 -7.10
CA LYS A 31 11.48 6.48 -8.47
C LYS A 31 12.94 6.92 -8.66
N GLU A 32 13.65 7.24 -7.59
CA GLU A 32 15.05 7.63 -7.60
C GLU A 32 15.98 6.43 -7.34
N GLY A 33 15.42 5.23 -7.15
CA GLY A 33 16.17 4.01 -6.84
C GLY A 33 16.51 3.85 -5.36
N LYS A 34 16.05 4.74 -4.48
CA LYS A 34 16.33 4.67 -3.05
C LYS A 34 15.46 3.62 -2.38
N VAL A 35 16.01 2.98 -1.35
CA VAL A 35 15.32 1.95 -0.56
C VAL A 35 15.28 2.34 0.91
N GLY A 36 14.11 2.19 1.51
CA GLY A 36 13.90 2.33 2.95
C GLY A 36 14.25 1.05 3.70
N THR A 37 13.75 0.93 4.94
CA THR A 37 13.83 -0.31 5.72
C THR A 37 12.44 -0.74 6.16
N VAL A 38 12.12 -2.01 5.94
CA VAL A 38 10.87 -2.64 6.41
C VAL A 38 11.23 -3.76 7.37
N VAL A 39 10.51 -3.81 8.50
CA VAL A 39 10.60 -4.91 9.46
C VAL A 39 9.31 -5.70 9.40
N VAL A 40 9.41 -6.97 9.00
CA VAL A 40 8.30 -7.92 9.03
C VAL A 40 8.43 -8.75 10.30
N GLN A 41 7.44 -8.63 11.19
CA GLN A 41 7.39 -9.33 12.46
C GLN A 41 6.32 -10.42 12.41
N GLY A 42 6.74 -11.68 12.50
CA GLY A 42 5.85 -12.82 12.75
C GLY A 42 5.83 -13.18 14.24
N GLN A 43 4.99 -14.14 14.63
CA GLN A 43 4.92 -14.62 16.01
C GLN A 43 6.20 -15.35 16.45
N LYS A 44 6.90 -16.02 15.52
CA LYS A 44 8.09 -16.85 15.76
C LYS A 44 9.33 -16.37 15.01
N GLY A 45 9.33 -15.16 14.46
CA GLY A 45 10.47 -14.67 13.69
C GLY A 45 10.34 -13.23 13.23
N LYS A 46 11.46 -12.68 12.75
CA LYS A 46 11.55 -11.31 12.24
C LYS A 46 12.43 -11.23 11.00
N ALA A 47 11.94 -10.56 9.96
CA ALA A 47 12.71 -10.22 8.77
C ALA A 47 12.95 -8.71 8.66
N VAL A 48 14.20 -8.28 8.48
CA VAL A 48 14.52 -6.92 8.03
C VAL A 48 14.77 -6.95 6.53
N LEU A 49 14.13 -6.05 5.80
CA LEU A 49 14.27 -5.82 4.36
C LEU A 49 14.83 -4.40 4.19
N ASN A 50 16.02 -4.27 3.62
CA ASN A 50 16.72 -2.98 3.47
C ASN A 50 17.44 -2.86 2.11
N THR A 51 17.13 -3.74 1.16
CA THR A 51 17.66 -3.72 -0.20
C THR A 51 16.51 -3.84 -1.20
N ALA A 52 16.73 -3.37 -2.43
CA ALA A 52 15.73 -3.41 -3.48
C ALA A 52 15.34 -4.86 -3.77
N TYR A 53 14.03 -5.10 -3.87
CA TYR A 53 13.42 -6.41 -4.12
C TYR A 53 13.68 -7.46 -3.04
N ALA A 54 14.19 -7.07 -1.87
CA ALA A 54 14.19 -7.95 -0.70
C ALA A 54 12.74 -8.32 -0.36
N ALA A 55 12.52 -9.60 -0.06
CA ALA A 55 11.21 -10.15 0.19
C ALA A 55 11.15 -10.90 1.52
N ALA A 56 9.95 -10.98 2.09
CA ALA A 56 9.64 -11.84 3.23
C ALA A 56 8.29 -12.52 3.03
N ARG A 57 8.20 -13.80 3.41
CA ARG A 57 6.94 -14.56 3.47
C ARG A 57 6.64 -14.92 4.92
N THR A 58 5.44 -14.62 5.40
CA THR A 58 4.97 -15.17 6.67
C THR A 58 4.52 -16.60 6.46
N THR A 59 4.79 -17.46 7.44
CA THR A 59 4.45 -18.88 7.39
C THR A 59 3.27 -19.17 8.31
N ALA A 60 2.52 -20.22 8.02
CA ALA A 60 1.30 -20.55 8.76
C ALA A 60 1.57 -20.87 10.25
N ASP A 61 2.78 -21.33 10.56
CA ASP A 61 3.26 -21.58 11.92
C ASP A 61 3.75 -20.32 12.65
N GLY A 62 3.62 -19.14 12.03
CA GLY A 62 3.96 -17.84 12.61
C GLY A 62 5.40 -17.39 12.37
N GLY A 63 6.18 -18.12 11.58
CA GLY A 63 7.54 -17.76 11.18
C GLY A 63 7.58 -16.71 10.05
N VAL A 64 8.81 -16.29 9.71
CA VAL A 64 9.07 -15.38 8.59
C VAL A 64 10.28 -15.88 7.81
N GLN A 65 10.11 -16.10 6.50
CA GLN A 65 11.18 -16.52 5.60
C GLN A 65 11.62 -15.35 4.73
N ARG A 66 12.91 -15.01 4.76
CA ARG A 66 13.48 -13.99 3.86
C ARG A 66 13.78 -14.58 2.49
N GLY A 67 13.73 -13.73 1.48
CA GLY A 67 14.16 -14.05 0.12
C GLY A 67 14.33 -12.79 -0.70
N THR A 68 14.33 -12.96 -2.01
CA THR A 68 14.32 -11.89 -2.99
C THR A 68 13.22 -12.18 -4.01
N ALA A 69 12.55 -11.14 -4.49
CA ALA A 69 11.57 -11.25 -5.56
C ALA A 69 12.18 -10.79 -6.88
N SER A 70 11.77 -11.42 -7.97
CA SER A 70 12.09 -10.90 -9.31
C SER A 70 11.12 -9.78 -9.71
N GLN A 71 11.51 -8.93 -10.65
CA GLN A 71 10.59 -7.91 -11.20
C GLN A 71 9.37 -8.52 -11.86
N SER A 72 9.53 -9.67 -12.53
CA SER A 72 8.41 -10.43 -13.11
C SER A 72 7.46 -10.92 -12.02
N GLU A 73 7.97 -11.52 -10.95
CA GLU A 73 7.15 -11.96 -9.81
C GLU A 73 6.40 -10.78 -9.16
N VAL A 74 7.07 -9.63 -9.00
CA VAL A 74 6.42 -8.42 -8.50
C VAL A 74 5.28 -7.97 -9.41
N LYS A 75 5.51 -7.97 -10.73
CA LYS A 75 4.50 -7.60 -11.71
C LYS A 75 3.31 -8.58 -11.70
N ASP A 76 3.59 -9.87 -11.60
CA ASP A 76 2.59 -10.93 -11.64
C ASP A 76 1.71 -10.90 -10.38
N VAL A 77 2.29 -10.67 -9.20
CA VAL A 77 1.57 -10.67 -7.92
C VAL A 77 0.95 -9.30 -7.59
N PHE A 78 1.69 -8.20 -7.79
CA PHE A 78 1.30 -6.87 -7.33
C PHE A 78 0.94 -5.90 -8.47
N GLY A 79 0.99 -6.31 -9.74
CA GLY A 79 0.83 -5.42 -10.89
C GLY A 79 -0.48 -4.62 -10.89
N SER A 80 -1.59 -5.25 -10.49
CA SER A 80 -2.89 -4.57 -10.37
C SER A 80 -2.87 -3.49 -9.27
N ALA A 81 -2.28 -3.80 -8.12
CA ALA A 81 -2.14 -2.85 -7.00
C ALA A 81 -1.19 -1.70 -7.36
N LEU A 82 -0.08 -1.98 -8.06
CA LEU A 82 0.86 -0.96 -8.53
C LEU A 82 0.22 -0.04 -9.58
N ALA A 83 -0.59 -0.60 -10.49
CA ALA A 83 -1.32 0.18 -11.50
C ALA A 83 -2.43 1.05 -10.88
N ALA A 84 -2.97 0.64 -9.74
CA ALA A 84 -4.00 1.38 -9.00
C ALA A 84 -3.43 2.47 -8.08
N GLN A 85 -2.12 2.70 -8.05
CA GLN A 85 -1.54 3.75 -7.21
C GLN A 85 -2.07 5.13 -7.61
N PRO A 86 -2.53 5.94 -6.63
CA PRO A 86 -2.99 7.28 -6.92
C PRO A 86 -1.85 8.14 -7.47
N SER A 87 -2.21 9.11 -8.29
CA SER A 87 -1.27 10.14 -8.73
C SER A 87 -0.76 10.90 -7.51
N ARG A 88 0.53 11.25 -7.52
CA ARG A 88 1.16 12.00 -6.42
C ARG A 88 0.41 13.31 -6.17
N PRO A 89 0.36 13.79 -4.91
CA PRO A 89 -0.17 15.12 -4.63
C PRO A 89 0.62 16.17 -5.40
N ILE A 90 -0.07 17.21 -5.85
CA ILE A 90 0.51 18.40 -6.48
C ILE A 90 0.25 19.55 -5.51
N SER A 91 1.28 20.34 -5.21
CA SER A 91 1.18 21.49 -4.32
C SER A 91 1.09 22.78 -5.13
N PHE A 92 0.19 23.66 -4.71
CA PHE A 92 0.07 25.01 -5.23
C PHE A 92 0.36 25.99 -4.10
N ILE A 93 1.08 27.07 -4.39
CA ILE A 93 1.34 28.14 -3.43
C ILE A 93 0.56 29.36 -3.91
N LEU A 94 -0.29 29.89 -3.04
CA LEU A 94 -1.14 31.05 -3.33
C LEU A 94 -0.77 32.17 -2.36
N TYR A 95 -0.65 33.38 -2.90
CA TYR A 95 -0.36 34.60 -2.16
C TYR A 95 -1.57 35.52 -2.17
N PHE A 96 -1.72 36.28 -1.09
CA PHE A 96 -2.73 37.32 -0.95
C PHE A 96 -2.10 38.69 -1.13
N GLU A 97 -2.89 39.64 -1.61
CA GLU A 97 -2.53 41.05 -1.59
C GLU A 97 -2.42 41.54 -0.14
N SER A 98 -1.55 42.52 0.09
CA SER A 98 -1.28 43.00 1.45
C SER A 98 -2.50 43.72 2.04
N GLY A 99 -2.94 43.29 3.21
CA GLY A 99 -4.01 43.95 3.96
C GLY A 99 -5.43 43.55 3.55
N ASN A 100 -5.60 42.52 2.71
CA ASN A 100 -6.91 41.96 2.37
C ASN A 100 -6.84 40.43 2.16
N ASP A 101 -7.97 39.83 1.77
CA ASP A 101 -8.15 38.40 1.47
C ASP A 101 -8.22 38.10 -0.03
N GLU A 102 -7.81 39.04 -0.89
CA GLU A 102 -7.76 38.85 -2.33
C GLU A 102 -6.45 38.17 -2.74
N PHE A 103 -6.51 37.20 -3.65
CA PHE A 103 -5.31 36.61 -4.24
C PHE A 103 -4.56 37.60 -5.14
N THR A 104 -3.22 37.50 -5.21
CA THR A 104 -2.44 38.23 -6.23
C THR A 104 -2.83 37.80 -7.64
N GLU A 105 -2.55 38.65 -8.64
CA GLU A 105 -2.86 38.32 -10.05
C GLU A 105 -2.19 37.02 -10.53
N GLU A 106 -0.97 36.72 -10.08
CA GLU A 106 -0.30 35.45 -10.35
C GLU A 106 -1.03 34.28 -9.69
N SER A 107 -1.42 34.43 -8.42
CA SER A 107 -2.14 33.41 -7.66
C SER A 107 -3.52 33.12 -8.25
N LYS A 108 -4.21 34.12 -8.83
CA LYS A 108 -5.45 33.92 -9.58
C LYS A 108 -5.25 32.99 -10.80
N GLN A 109 -4.07 33.01 -11.44
CA GLN A 109 -3.77 32.06 -12.52
C GLN A 109 -3.46 30.66 -11.98
N GLU A 110 -2.77 30.55 -10.84
CA GLU A 110 -2.50 29.27 -10.19
C GLU A 110 -3.78 28.61 -9.69
N VAL A 111 -4.77 29.38 -9.20
CA VAL A 111 -6.11 28.85 -8.86
C VAL A 111 -6.78 28.20 -10.07
N LYS A 112 -6.67 28.78 -11.27
CA LYS A 112 -7.22 28.16 -12.50
C LYS A 112 -6.55 26.82 -12.80
N ARG A 113 -5.24 26.72 -12.60
CA ARG A 113 -4.48 25.46 -12.76
C ARG A 113 -4.88 24.43 -11.72
N LEU A 114 -5.02 24.84 -10.45
CA LEU A 114 -5.50 24.00 -9.37
C LEU A 114 -6.88 23.42 -9.67
N LEU A 115 -7.83 24.24 -10.13
CA LEU A 115 -9.18 23.79 -10.48
C LEU A 115 -9.18 22.83 -11.68
N ALA A 116 -8.32 23.07 -12.68
CA ALA A 116 -8.17 22.14 -13.81
C ALA A 116 -7.59 20.79 -13.38
N GLU A 117 -6.60 20.78 -12.49
CA GLU A 117 -6.01 19.55 -11.94
C GLU A 117 -6.98 18.80 -11.03
N MET A 118 -7.80 19.51 -10.25
CA MET A 118 -8.89 18.91 -9.49
C MET A 118 -9.87 18.18 -10.40
N GLY A 119 -10.29 18.79 -11.51
CA GLY A 119 -11.21 18.18 -12.47
C GLY A 119 -10.69 16.92 -13.15
N ARG A 120 -9.37 16.70 -13.17
CA ARG A 120 -8.74 15.49 -13.72
C ARG A 120 -8.75 14.29 -12.78
N ARG A 121 -9.00 14.51 -11.48
CA ARG A 121 -8.92 13.46 -10.45
C ARG A 121 -10.33 12.96 -10.12
N GLN A 122 -10.55 11.66 -10.22
CA GLN A 122 -11.86 11.04 -9.93
C GLN A 122 -12.30 11.22 -8.47
N ALA A 123 -11.35 11.25 -7.54
CA ALA A 123 -11.56 11.53 -6.12
C ALA A 123 -10.47 12.51 -5.66
N ALA A 124 -10.71 13.81 -5.82
CA ALA A 124 -9.79 14.84 -5.36
C ALA A 124 -9.94 15.02 -3.83
N ASP A 125 -8.81 14.93 -3.12
CA ASP A 125 -8.68 15.33 -1.72
C ASP A 125 -7.74 16.54 -1.64
N ILE A 126 -8.09 17.54 -0.83
CA ILE A 126 -7.42 18.84 -0.77
C ILE A 126 -7.12 19.15 0.68
N THR A 127 -5.87 19.51 0.94
CA THR A 127 -5.42 20.01 2.22
C THR A 127 -4.84 21.41 2.04
N VAL A 128 -5.31 22.35 2.84
CA VAL A 128 -4.71 23.69 2.97
C VAL A 128 -3.77 23.64 4.17
N ILE A 129 -2.51 24.00 3.96
CA ILE A 129 -1.43 23.95 4.95
C ILE A 129 -1.06 25.37 5.35
#